data_AF-A0A5B9WJI9-F1
#
_entry.id   AF-A0A5B9WJI9-F1
#
_cell.length_a   1.000
_cell.length_b   1.000
_cell.length_c   1.000
_cell.angle_alpha   90.00
_cell.angle_beta   90.00
_cell.angle_gamma   90.00
#
_symmetry.space_group_name_H-M   'P 1'
#
loop_
_entity.id
_entity.type
_entity.pdbx_description
1 polymer ?
#
loop_
_entity_poly.entity_id
_entity_poly.type
_entity_poly.pdbx_seq_one_letter_code
_entity_poly.pdbx_strand_id
1 'polypeptide(L)'
;MKSRKAKTIRIAANQTPRSRGVHEEDLSAMEEFMDRSFFREIGIKAATNAVNENKAMGIPVTFLQDDWVVRRMPEGNIEKVTRVSGSDRIKYRQLKKGTVLHVKRTAH
;
A
#
# COMPACT_ATOMS: atom_id res chain seq x y z
N MET A 1 -41.90 -19.55 -32.70
CA MET A 1 -41.11 -19.93 -31.51
C MET A 1 -39.88 -20.72 -31.97
N LYS A 2 -38.69 -20.12 -31.91
CA LYS A 2 -37.44 -20.79 -32.34
C LYS A 2 -36.64 -21.21 -31.10
N SER A 3 -36.54 -22.52 -30.89
CA SER A 3 -35.75 -23.16 -29.84
C SER A 3 -34.26 -22.87 -30.03
N ARG A 4 -33.61 -22.24 -29.03
CA ARG A 4 -32.17 -22.02 -29.00
C ARG A 4 -31.51 -23.22 -28.31
N LYS A 5 -30.77 -24.04 -29.06
CA LYS A 5 -29.93 -25.11 -28.50
C LYS A 5 -28.82 -24.49 -27.64
N ALA A 6 -28.74 -24.92 -26.38
CA ALA A 6 -27.65 -24.55 -25.48
C ALA A 6 -26.33 -25.18 -25.97
N LYS A 7 -25.31 -24.35 -26.17
CA LYS A 7 -23.96 -24.79 -26.54
C LYS A 7 -23.13 -24.92 -25.27
N THR A 8 -22.95 -26.13 -24.77
CA THR A 8 -22.10 -26.43 -23.62
C THR A 8 -20.63 -26.20 -24.00
N ILE A 9 -20.00 -25.19 -23.40
CA ILE A 9 -18.57 -24.94 -23.51
C ILE A 9 -17.87 -25.81 -22.46
N ARG A 10 -17.18 -26.86 -22.89
CA ARG A 10 -16.27 -27.62 -22.02
C ARG A 10 -14.94 -26.87 -21.95
N ILE A 11 -14.70 -26.19 -20.84
CA ILE A 11 -13.40 -25.57 -20.55
C ILE A 11 -12.48 -26.71 -20.11
N ALA A 12 -11.53 -27.07 -20.96
CA ALA A 12 -10.45 -27.99 -20.60
C ALA A 12 -9.61 -27.30 -19.51
N ALA A 13 -9.55 -27.92 -18.33
CA ALA A 13 -8.63 -27.53 -17.28
C ALA A 13 -7.20 -27.82 -17.76
N ASN A 14 -6.52 -26.81 -18.31
CA ASN A 14 -5.08 -26.87 -18.52
C ASN A 14 -4.41 -26.83 -17.15
N GLN A 15 -4.22 -28.02 -16.57
CA GLN A 15 -3.36 -28.25 -15.43
C GLN A 15 -1.94 -27.88 -15.83
N THR A 16 -1.44 -26.76 -15.31
CA THR A 16 -0.03 -26.37 -15.42
C THR A 16 0.82 -27.39 -14.67
N PRO A 17 1.90 -27.93 -15.26
CA PRO A 17 2.78 -28.86 -14.57
C PRO A 17 3.48 -28.16 -13.40
N ARG A 18 3.36 -28.72 -12.20
CA ARG A 18 4.13 -28.34 -11.01
C ARG A 18 5.61 -28.60 -11.28
N SER A 19 6.35 -27.58 -11.68
CA SER A 19 7.81 -27.64 -11.74
C SER A 19 8.41 -27.41 -10.35
N ARG A 20 9.15 -28.43 -9.94
CA ARG A 20 10.15 -28.55 -8.88
C ARG A 20 10.83 -27.25 -8.43
N GLY A 21 11.14 -27.23 -7.13
CA GLY A 21 11.94 -26.26 -6.36
C GLY A 21 12.76 -25.29 -7.19
N VAL A 22 12.31 -24.04 -7.19
CA VAL A 22 13.13 -22.89 -7.57
C VAL A 22 13.96 -22.57 -6.33
N HIS A 23 15.28 -22.70 -6.46
CA HIS A 23 16.23 -22.13 -5.51
C HIS A 23 15.82 -20.68 -5.24
N GLU A 24 15.70 -20.31 -3.96
CA GLU A 24 15.81 -18.92 -3.54
C GLU A 24 17.21 -18.43 -3.94
N GLU A 25 17.41 -18.15 -5.21
CA GLU A 25 18.48 -17.26 -5.65
C GLU A 25 18.24 -15.97 -4.90
N ASP A 26 19.21 -15.68 -4.02
CA ASP A 26 19.22 -14.60 -3.06
C ASP A 26 18.65 -13.35 -3.71
N LEU A 27 17.50 -12.86 -3.23
CA LEU A 27 16.83 -11.68 -3.78
C LEU A 27 17.83 -10.51 -3.89
N SER A 28 18.80 -10.45 -2.97
CA SER A 28 19.93 -9.51 -2.98
C SER A 28 20.78 -9.57 -4.26
N ALA A 29 20.98 -10.74 -4.87
CA ALA A 29 21.71 -10.88 -6.11
C ALA A 29 20.90 -10.34 -7.29
N MET A 30 19.58 -10.57 -7.31
CA MET A 30 18.70 -9.99 -8.35
C MET A 30 18.59 -8.46 -8.21
N GLU A 31 18.68 -7.93 -7.00
CA GLU A 31 18.68 -6.49 -6.74
C GLU A 31 19.90 -5.76 -7.32
N GLU A 32 21.06 -6.42 -7.39
CA GLU A 32 22.32 -5.84 -7.85
C GLU A 32 22.39 -5.70 -9.40
N PHE A 33 21.70 -6.58 -10.13
CA PHE A 33 21.69 -6.61 -11.60
C PHE A 33 20.48 -5.90 -12.25
N MET A 34 19.49 -5.47 -11.46
CA MET A 34 18.27 -4.86 -11.99
C MET A 34 18.31 -3.34 -12.00
N ASP A 35 17.95 -2.76 -13.15
CA ASP A 35 17.81 -1.32 -13.33
C ASP A 35 16.86 -0.72 -12.28
N ARG A 36 17.16 0.51 -11.83
CA ARG A 36 16.37 1.22 -10.81
C ARG A 36 14.90 1.38 -11.22
N SER A 37 14.60 1.29 -12.52
CA SER A 37 13.24 1.26 -13.06
C SER A 37 12.41 0.09 -12.53
N PHE A 38 13.03 -1.08 -12.28
CA PHE A 38 12.38 -2.27 -11.73
C PHE A 38 11.84 -2.03 -10.32
N PHE A 39 12.69 -1.53 -9.41
CA PHE A 39 12.27 -1.20 -8.04
C PHE A 39 11.20 -0.12 -8.01
N ARG A 40 11.28 0.84 -8.92
CA ARG A 40 10.26 1.88 -9.06
C ARG A 40 8.92 1.26 -9.44
N GLU A 41 8.90 0.33 -10.39
CA GLU A 41 7.67 -0.34 -10.82
C GLU A 41 7.08 -1.21 -9.70
N ILE A 42 7.90 -2.03 -9.03
CA ILE A 42 7.45 -2.83 -7.90
C ILE A 42 6.96 -1.94 -6.75
N GLY A 43 7.69 -0.87 -6.45
CA GLY A 43 7.31 0.09 -5.41
C GLY A 43 5.96 0.73 -5.68
N ILE A 44 5.68 1.14 -6.93
CA ILE A 44 4.38 1.70 -7.33
C ILE A 44 3.27 0.66 -7.17
N LYS A 45 3.50 -0.58 -7.61
CA LYS A 45 2.52 -1.67 -7.50
C LYS A 45 2.21 -2.00 -6.03
N ALA A 46 3.25 -2.15 -5.21
CA ALA A 46 3.11 -2.44 -3.77
C ALA A 46 2.38 -1.30 -3.04
N ALA A 47 2.72 -0.04 -3.31
CA ALA A 47 2.04 1.11 -2.71
C ALA A 47 0.56 1.16 -3.13
N THR A 48 0.26 0.90 -4.40
CA THR A 48 -1.13 0.88 -4.90
C THR A 48 -1.94 -0.23 -4.23
N ASN A 49 -1.36 -1.43 -4.09
CA ASN A 49 -2.02 -2.54 -3.41
C ASN A 49 -2.28 -2.22 -1.94
N ALA A 50 -1.29 -1.70 -1.21
CA ALA A 50 -1.46 -1.31 0.18
C ALA A 50 -2.57 -0.26 0.37
N VAL A 51 -2.65 0.73 -0.53
CA VAL A 51 -3.74 1.73 -0.52
C VAL A 51 -5.11 1.08 -0.76
N ASN A 52 -5.20 0.15 -1.72
CA ASN A 52 -6.44 -0.53 -2.03
C ASN A 52 -6.88 -1.49 -0.92
N GLU A 53 -5.93 -2.21 -0.31
CA GLU A 53 -6.18 -3.08 0.84
C GLU A 53 -6.65 -2.26 2.05
N ASN A 54 -6.02 -1.12 2.34
CA ASN A 54 -6.47 -0.23 3.40
C ASN A 54 -7.90 0.26 3.17
N LYS A 55 -8.26 0.62 1.93
CA LYS A 55 -9.65 0.98 1.58
C LYS A 55 -10.61 -0.19 1.77
N ALA A 56 -10.23 -1.38 1.32
CA ALA A 56 -11.05 -2.59 1.43
C ALA A 56 -11.28 -3.02 2.89
N MET A 57 -10.27 -2.87 3.75
CA MET A 57 -10.35 -3.16 5.18
C MET A 57 -11.05 -2.08 6.00
N GLY A 58 -11.51 -1.00 5.37
CA GLY A 58 -12.13 0.11 6.08
C GLY A 58 -11.15 0.87 6.99
N ILE A 59 -9.85 0.83 6.69
CA ILE A 59 -8.83 1.53 7.48
C ILE A 59 -8.78 3.00 7.05
N PRO A 60 -9.07 3.94 7.96
CA PRO A 60 -9.01 5.35 7.64
C PRO A 60 -7.56 5.82 7.45
N VAL A 61 -7.35 6.74 6.51
CA VAL A 61 -6.02 7.28 6.19
C VAL A 61 -5.84 8.63 6.88
N THR A 62 -4.83 8.75 7.73
CA THR A 62 -4.49 10.00 8.41
C THR A 62 -3.37 10.74 7.69
N PHE A 63 -3.56 12.03 7.42
CA PHE A 63 -2.57 12.89 6.76
C PHE A 63 -2.71 14.34 7.20
N LEU A 64 -1.73 15.17 6.83
CA LEU A 64 -1.72 16.59 7.11
C LEU A 64 -2.37 17.36 5.94
N GLN A 65 -3.33 18.24 6.25
CA GLN A 65 -3.99 19.13 5.29
C GLN A 65 -4.26 20.48 5.96
N ASP A 66 -3.79 21.58 5.36
CA ASP A 66 -4.02 22.96 5.84
C ASP A 66 -3.72 23.17 7.34
N ASP A 67 -2.58 22.64 7.82
CA ASP A 67 -2.18 22.62 9.24
C ASP A 67 -3.14 21.84 10.17
N TRP A 68 -3.97 20.96 9.64
CA TRP A 68 -4.78 20.00 10.38
C TRP A 68 -4.33 18.57 10.13
N VAL A 69 -4.24 17.77 11.19
CA VAL A 69 -4.29 16.32 11.06
C VAL A 69 -5.72 15.97 10.72
N VAL A 70 -5.91 15.45 9.51
CA VAL A 70 -7.21 14.99 9.02
C VAL A 70 -7.19 13.49 8.82
N ARG A 71 -8.37 12.89 8.95
CA ARG A 71 -8.60 11.47 8.75
C ARG A 71 -9.62 11.31 7.63
N ARG A 72 -9.20 10.71 6.52
CA ARG A 72 -10.11 10.32 5.44
C ARG A 72 -10.65 8.94 5.75
N MET A 73 -11.96 8.87 5.96
CA MET A 73 -12.70 7.65 6.16
C MET A 73 -12.77 6.85 4.84
N PRO A 74 -12.97 5.53 4.90
CA PRO A 74 -13.06 4.68 3.71
C PRO A 74 -14.16 5.11 2.72
N GLU A 75 -15.24 5.69 3.26
CA GLU A 75 -16.40 6.21 2.52
C GLU A 75 -16.10 7.52 1.76
N GLY A 76 -14.92 8.12 1.98
CA GLY A 76 -14.51 9.38 1.36
C GLY A 76 -14.72 10.63 2.23
N ASN A 77 -15.45 10.50 3.35
CA ASN A 77 -15.63 11.58 4.32
C ASN A 77 -14.28 11.99 4.94
N ILE A 78 -14.08 13.29 5.17
CA ILE A 78 -12.87 13.84 5.81
C ILE A 78 -13.24 14.37 7.20
N GLU A 79 -12.60 13.83 8.22
CA GLU A 79 -12.74 14.27 9.61
C GLU A 79 -11.50 15.07 10.03
N LYS A 80 -11.70 16.25 10.63
CA LYS A 80 -10.62 17.03 11.26
C LYS A 80 -10.35 16.48 12.65
N VAL A 81 -9.13 15.97 12.88
CA VAL A 81 -8.75 15.33 14.16
C VAL A 81 -8.19 16.36 15.14
N THR A 82 -7.12 17.05 14.74
CA THR A 82 -6.51 18.10 15.56
C THR A 82 -5.77 19.09 14.69
N ARG A 83 -5.76 20.36 15.10
CA ARG A 83 -4.91 21.36 14.47
C ARG A 83 -3.48 21.15 14.94
N VAL A 84 -2.53 21.21 14.01
CA VAL A 84 -1.10 21.21 14.35
C VAL A 84 -0.73 22.63 14.72
N SER A 85 -0.87 22.96 16.01
CA SER A 85 -0.29 24.18 16.58
C SER A 85 1.14 23.87 17.05
N GLY A 86 2.13 24.20 16.22
CA GLY A 86 3.53 23.94 16.55
C GLY A 86 4.47 24.94 15.89
N SER A 87 5.38 25.50 16.69
CA SER A 87 6.46 26.40 16.26
C SER A 87 7.29 25.79 15.13
N ASP A 88 7.70 26.61 14.15
CA ASP A 88 8.49 26.23 12.97
C ASP A 88 9.77 25.43 13.24
N ARG A 89 10.22 25.37 14.50
CA ARG A 89 11.40 24.63 14.97
C ARG A 89 11.38 23.13 14.67
N ILE A 90 10.21 22.49 14.56
CA ILE A 90 10.12 21.04 14.26
C ILE A 90 10.06 20.76 12.76
N LYS A 91 9.50 21.67 11.95
CA LYS A 91 9.36 21.50 10.48
C LYS A 91 10.69 21.26 9.77
N TYR A 92 11.79 21.80 10.28
CA TYR A 92 13.13 21.68 9.69
C TYR A 92 14.03 20.62 10.34
N ARG A 93 13.52 19.84 11.30
CA ARG A 93 14.34 18.85 11.99
C ARG A 93 14.56 17.64 11.09
N GLN A 94 15.75 17.55 10.49
CA GLN A 94 16.17 16.35 9.75
C GLN A 94 16.38 15.20 10.73
N LEU A 95 15.50 14.20 10.70
CA LEU A 95 15.67 12.97 11.48
C LEU A 95 16.70 12.08 10.76
N LYS A 96 17.71 11.62 11.49
CA LYS A 96 18.70 10.67 10.97
C LYS A 96 18.23 9.24 11.19
N LYS A 97 18.75 8.29 10.41
CA LYS A 97 18.53 6.86 10.65
C LYS A 97 18.94 6.50 12.08
N GLY A 98 18.09 5.76 12.79
CA GLY A 98 18.28 5.43 14.21
C GLY A 98 17.71 6.45 15.19
N THR A 99 17.07 7.53 14.74
CA THR A 99 16.40 8.47 15.65
C THR A 99 15.17 7.81 16.29
N VAL A 100 15.14 7.75 17.62
CA VAL A 100 13.99 7.28 18.39
C VAL A 100 13.13 8.48 18.81
N LEU A 101 11.83 8.42 18.49
CA LEU A 101 10.86 9.43 18.91
C LEU A 101 10.06 8.90 20.09
N HIS A 102 10.22 9.53 21.26
CA HIS A 102 9.39 9.23 22.42
C HIS A 102 8.11 10.07 22.35
N VAL A 103 7.00 9.41 22.06
CA VAL A 103 5.68 10.04 22.03
C VAL A 103 4.95 9.72 23.32
N LYS A 104 4.69 10.74 24.15
CA LYS A 104 3.85 10.59 25.34
C LYS A 104 2.39 10.81 24.95
N ARG A 105 1.53 9.82 25.22
CA ARG A 105 0.08 10.00 25.09
C ARG A 105 -0.41 10.96 26.18
N THR A 106 -0.83 12.15 25.79
CA THR A 106 -1.60 13.05 26.65
C THR A 106 -3.07 12.73 26.49
N ALA A 107 -3.74 12.41 27.60
CA ALA A 107 -5.19 12.21 27.60
C ALA A 107 -5.89 13.56 27.40
N HIS A 108 -6.86 13.59 26.50
CA HIS A 108 -7.83 14.66 26.32
C HIS A 108 -9.22 14.10 26.60
#